data_AF-A0A7V9MHW5-F1
#
_entry.id   AF-A0A7V9MHW5-F1
#
_cell.length_a   1.000
_cell.length_b   1.000
_cell.length_c   1.000
_cell.angle_alpha   90.00
_cell.angle_beta   90.00
_cell.angle_gamma   90.00
#
_symmetry.space_group_name_H-M   'P 1'
#
loop_
_entity.id
_entity.type
_entity.pdbx_description
1 polymer ?
#
loop_
_entity_poly.entity_id
_entity_poly.type
_entity_poly.pdbx_seq_one_letter_code
_entity_poly.pdbx_strand_id
1 'polypeptide(L)' 'MGPRIATGLSADDSGVASYAEAADRAAHDLGDAPVDLAVVFAGAPNVPDAAAGLAAVRERLGAGALVGCGAQG' A
#
# COMPACT_ATOMS: atom_id res chain seq x y z
N MET A 1 -1.24 -24.85 4.22
CA MET A 1 -1.06 -23.44 4.61
C MET A 1 -1.43 -22.60 3.39
N GLY A 2 -2.48 -21.79 3.48
CA GLY A 2 -2.97 -20.98 2.36
C GLY A 2 -2.33 -19.58 2.34
N PRO A 3 -2.56 -18.79 1.27
CA PRO A 3 -2.11 -17.41 1.22
C PRO A 3 -2.76 -16.58 2.34
N ARG A 4 -2.00 -15.63 2.91
CA ARG A 4 -2.52 -14.60 3.82
C ARG A 4 -2.78 -13.35 2.99
N ILE A 5 -3.98 -12.80 3.12
CA ILE A 5 -4.41 -11.66 2.32
C ILE A 5 -5.07 -10.66 3.27
N ALA A 6 -4.68 -9.40 3.15
CA ALA A 6 -5.34 -8.28 3.79
C ALA A 6 -5.36 -7.07 2.84
N THR A 7 -6.20 -6.11 3.17
CA THR A 7 -6.33 -4.86 2.44
C THR A 7 -6.38 -3.71 3.42
N GLY A 8 -5.68 -2.63 3.10
CA GLY A 8 -5.81 -1.38 3.83
C GLY A 8 -6.22 -0.26 2.88
N LEU A 9 -7.05 0.64 3.40
CA LEU A 9 -7.57 1.80 2.69
C LEU A 9 -7.34 3.02 3.57
N SER A 10 -6.82 4.10 3.01
CA SER A 10 -6.75 5.40 3.68
C SER A 10 -8.08 6.14 3.56
N ALA A 11 -8.44 6.88 4.61
CA ALA A 11 -9.59 7.78 4.55
C ALA A 11 -9.29 9.08 3.75
N ASP A 12 -8.00 9.43 3.63
CA ASP A 12 -7.52 10.57 2.85
C ASP A 12 -7.24 10.15 1.40
N ASP A 13 -7.54 11.06 0.48
CA ASP A 13 -7.50 10.80 -0.96
C ASP A 13 -6.18 11.20 -1.65
N SER A 14 -5.24 11.79 -0.90
CA SER A 14 -4.00 12.37 -1.43
C SER A 14 -2.83 12.37 -0.45
N GLY A 15 -1.61 12.44 -1.01
CA GLY A 15 -0.36 12.56 -0.26
C GLY A 15 0.28 11.23 0.14
N VAL A 16 1.59 11.26 0.40
CA VAL A 16 2.36 10.09 0.88
C VAL A 16 1.77 9.45 2.14
N ALA A 17 1.15 10.27 3.01
CA ALA A 17 0.50 9.80 4.23
C ALA A 17 -0.67 8.84 3.95
N SER A 18 -1.41 9.05 2.86
CA SER A 18 -2.52 8.18 2.41
C SER A 18 -1.99 6.78 2.06
N TYR A 19 -0.88 6.69 1.34
CA TYR A 19 -0.22 5.39 1.06
C TYR A 19 0.26 4.70 2.34
N ALA A 20 0.87 5.46 3.24
CA ALA A 20 1.39 4.96 4.51
C ALA A 20 0.28 4.37 5.40
N GLU A 21 -0.83 5.09 5.55
CA GLU A 21 -1.98 4.64 6.35
C GLU A 21 -2.59 3.35 5.78
N ALA A 22 -2.74 3.27 4.45
CA ALA A 22 -3.23 2.07 3.80
C ALA A 22 -2.29 0.87 4.03
N ALA A 23 -0.97 1.07 3.97
CA ALA A 23 0.00 0.03 4.27
C ALA A 23 -0.03 -0.41 5.74
N ASP A 24 -0.11 0.53 6.69
CA ASP A 24 -0.15 0.25 8.13
C ASP A 24 -1.40 -0.58 8.49
N ARG A 25 -2.55 -0.28 7.90
CA ARG A 25 -3.78 -1.07 8.07
C ARG A 25 -3.65 -2.49 7.52
N ALA A 26 -3.08 -2.64 6.34
CA ALA A 26 -2.84 -3.96 5.76
C ALA A 26 -1.84 -4.78 6.59
N ALA A 27 -0.78 -4.15 7.10
CA ALA A 27 0.23 -4.78 7.94
C ALA A 27 -0.38 -5.32 9.24
N HIS A 28 -1.22 -4.53 9.90
CA HIS A 28 -1.92 -4.92 11.12
C HIS A 28 -2.71 -6.22 10.94
N ASP A 29 -3.52 -6.31 9.88
CA ASP A 29 -4.34 -7.48 9.58
C ASP A 29 -3.51 -8.70 9.14
N LEU A 30 -2.28 -8.49 8.65
CA LEU A 30 -1.31 -9.54 8.33
C LEU A 30 -0.45 -9.98 9.52
N GLY A 31 -0.62 -9.33 10.68
CA GLY A 31 0.16 -9.57 11.89
C GLY A 31 1.60 -9.08 11.78
N ASP A 32 1.82 -7.98 11.06
CA ASP A 32 3.11 -7.29 10.91
C ASP A 32 4.25 -8.15 10.31
N ALA A 33 3.89 -9.25 9.65
CA ALA A 33 4.84 -10.10 8.94
C ALA A 33 5.16 -9.51 7.55
N PRO A 34 6.40 -9.65 7.05
CA PRO A 34 6.74 -9.26 5.68
C PRO A 34 5.84 -9.94 4.63
N VAL A 35 5.58 -9.23 3.54
CA VAL A 35 4.75 -9.73 2.44
C VAL A 35 5.58 -10.08 1.20
N ASP A 36 5.17 -11.13 0.50
CA ASP A 36 5.78 -11.49 -0.77
C ASP A 36 5.41 -10.50 -1.89
N LEU A 37 4.18 -9.98 -1.84
CA LEU A 37 3.60 -9.10 -2.86
C LEU A 37 2.72 -8.02 -2.23
N ALA A 38 2.96 -6.76 -2.62
CA ALA A 38 2.05 -5.64 -2.39
C ALA A 38 1.51 -5.11 -3.73
N VAL A 39 0.18 -4.91 -3.80
CA VAL A 39 -0.50 -4.29 -4.95
C VAL A 39 -1.16 -3.01 -4.46
N VAL A 40 -0.78 -1.88 -5.03
CA VAL A 40 -1.21 -0.55 -4.60
C VAL A 40 -2.07 0.09 -5.68
N PHE A 41 -3.28 0.49 -5.32
CA PHE A 41 -4.17 1.28 -6.18
C PHE A 41 -4.20 2.72 -5.69
N ALA A 42 -3.64 3.62 -6.47
CA ALA A 42 -3.58 5.04 -6.17
C ALA A 42 -4.67 5.78 -6.93
N GLY A 43 -5.54 6.51 -6.22
CA GLY A 43 -6.46 7.45 -6.88
C GLY A 43 -5.70 8.55 -7.63
N ALA A 44 -6.36 9.19 -8.59
CA ALA A 44 -5.76 10.26 -9.41
C ALA A 44 -5.01 11.36 -8.60
N PRO A 45 -5.52 11.86 -7.46
CA PRO A 45 -4.81 12.88 -6.66
C PRO A 45 -3.49 12.38 -6.03
N ASN A 46 -3.32 11.07 -5.91
CA ASN A 46 -2.17 10.41 -5.31
C ASN A 46 -1.06 10.10 -6.35
N VAL A 47 -1.32 10.24 -7.65
CA VAL A 47 -0.36 9.93 -8.72
C VAL A 47 0.91 10.80 -8.65
N PRO A 48 0.85 12.12 -8.37
CA PRO A 48 2.06 12.93 -8.24
C PRO A 48 3.02 12.43 -7.15
N ASP A 49 2.48 11.84 -6.08
CA ASP A 49 3.24 11.32 -4.95
C ASP A 49 3.60 9.83 -5.07
N ALA A 50 3.27 9.17 -6.19
CA ALA A 50 3.33 7.72 -6.31
C ALA A 50 4.70 7.12 -5.98
N ALA A 51 5.80 7.74 -6.42
CA ALA A 51 7.14 7.22 -6.12
C ALA A 51 7.43 7.19 -4.61
N ALA A 52 7.13 8.29 -3.90
CA ALA A 52 7.32 8.40 -2.46
C ALA A 52 6.31 7.53 -1.68
N GLY A 53 5.05 7.49 -2.14
CA GLY A 53 4.01 6.63 -1.59
C GLY A 53 4.35 5.15 -1.68
N LEU A 54 4.81 4.67 -2.85
CA LEU A 54 5.21 3.28 -3.04
C LEU A 54 6.45 2.91 -2.21
N ALA A 55 7.39 3.84 -2.00
CA ALA A 55 8.50 3.63 -1.08
C ALA A 55 8.01 3.45 0.36
N ALA A 56 7.07 4.29 0.81
CA ALA A 56 6.47 4.19 2.14
C ALA A 56 5.71 2.86 2.34
N VAL A 57 5.02 2.37 1.31
CA VAL A 57 4.36 1.05 1.31
C VAL A 57 5.38 -0.08 1.44
N ARG A 58 6.46 -0.04 0.64
CA ARG A 58 7.50 -1.09 0.67
C ARG A 58 8.16 -1.18 2.04
N GLU A 59 8.47 -0.03 2.65
CA GLU A 59 9.08 0.04 3.98
C GLU A 59 8.20 -0.62 5.04
N ARG A 60 6.91 -0.27 5.07
CA ARG A 60 5.94 -0.76 6.07
C ARG A 60 5.63 -2.24 5.94
N LEU A 61 5.41 -2.72 4.72
CA LEU A 61 5.03 -4.11 4.47
C LEU A 61 6.22 -5.06 4.32
N GLY A 62 7.45 -4.53 4.28
CA GLY A 62 8.65 -5.32 3.96
C GLY A 62 8.50 -6.07 2.63
N ALA A 63 7.84 -5.45 1.64
CA ALA A 63 7.37 -6.16 0.46
C ALA A 63 8.52 -6.63 -0.45
N GLY A 64 8.53 -7.92 -0.79
CA GLY A 64 9.48 -8.48 -1.77
C GLY A 64 9.22 -7.93 -3.19
N ALA A 65 7.99 -8.08 -3.66
CA ALA A 65 7.50 -7.48 -4.90
C ALA A 65 6.47 -6.38 -4.60
N LEU A 66 6.47 -5.33 -5.44
CA LEU A 66 5.51 -4.23 -5.34
C LEU A 66 5.05 -3.82 -6.73
N VAL A 67 3.74 -3.69 -6.91
CA VAL A 67 3.11 -3.18 -8.14
C VAL A 67 2.20 -2.01 -7.78
N GLY A 68 2.40 -0.88 -8.45
CA GLY A 68 1.53 0.29 -8.34
C GLY A 68 0.65 0.44 -9.58
N CYS A 69 -0.62 0.78 -9.38
CA CYS A 69 -1.59 1.07 -10.42
C CYS A 69 -2.29 2.40 -10.12
N GLY A 70 -2.30 3.33 -11.09
CA GLY A 70 -3.14 4.52 -11.02
C GLY A 70 -4.59 4.16 -11.36
N ALA A 71 -5.48 4.27 -10.39
CA ALA A 71 -6.91 4.06 -10.57
C ALA A 71 -7.56 5.37 -11.00
N GLN A 72 -7.92 5.43 -12.27
CA GLN A 72 -8.69 6.51 -12.89
C GLN A 72 -9.98 5.82 -13.32
N GLY A 73 -11.08 6.10 -12.61
CA GLY A 73 -12.35 5.39 -12.79
C GLY A 73 -12.83 5.30 -14.24
#